data_AF-A0A0F8Y6L2-F1
#
_entry.id   AF-A0A0F8Y6L2-F1
#
_cell.length_a   1.000
_cell.length_b   1.000
_cell.length_c   1.000
_cell.angle_alpha   90.00
_cell.angle_beta   90.00
_cell.angle_gamma   90.00
#
_symmetry.space_group_name_H-M   'P 1'
#
loop_
_entity.id
_entity.type
_entity.pdbx_description
1 polymer ?
#
loop_
_entity_poly.entity_id
_entity_poly.type
_entity_poly.pdbx_seq_one_letter_code
_entity_poly.pdbx_strand_id
1 'polypeptide(L)'
;MKVIKKVQIVSVKPSGDGMRYALMSSDGEWYSTFDSKVGSYIESVSEGDTVEIEYVQNAKGFKNFSSIKLVDNDNEIQEEPPPEEPPREEREEKPPVKQRRGIDRMDKNCISAMQGALKLMEHLDFSKMNEEKIVEKFKALWKIIEEEISG
;
A
#
# COMPACT_ATOMS: atom_id res chain seq x y z
N MET A 1 6.54 5.08 20.69
CA MET A 1 6.25 3.82 21.41
C MET A 1 5.86 2.77 20.38
N LYS A 2 6.39 1.56 20.48
CA LYS A 2 6.04 0.43 19.59
C LYS A 2 4.89 -0.36 20.21
N VAL A 3 3.95 -0.82 19.39
CA VAL A 3 2.76 -1.59 19.80
C VAL A 3 2.70 -2.86 18.98
N ILE A 4 2.42 -3.99 19.63
CA ILE A 4 2.19 -5.29 18.98
C ILE A 4 0.71 -5.63 19.19
N LYS A 5 0.01 -5.99 18.11
CA LYS A 5 -1.42 -6.32 18.15
C LYS A 5 -1.72 -7.51 17.23
N LYS A 6 -2.57 -8.43 17.68
CA LYS A 6 -3.10 -9.53 16.85
C LYS A 6 -4.45 -9.11 16.26
N VAL A 7 -4.60 -9.18 14.95
CA VAL A 7 -5.80 -8.75 14.21
C VAL A 7 -6.06 -9.65 13.01
N GLN A 8 -7.31 -9.75 12.56
CA GLN A 8 -7.63 -10.36 11.27
C GLN A 8 -7.63 -9.28 10.19
N ILE A 9 -7.03 -9.57 9.04
CA ILE A 9 -7.01 -8.68 7.89
C ILE A 9 -8.32 -8.82 7.11
N VAL A 10 -8.97 -7.69 6.83
CA VAL A 10 -10.21 -7.64 6.04
C VAL A 10 -10.04 -6.95 4.71
N SER A 11 -8.96 -6.18 4.52
CA SER A 11 -8.61 -5.65 3.20
C SER A 11 -7.12 -5.37 3.08
N VAL A 12 -6.55 -5.69 1.92
CA VAL A 12 -5.17 -5.36 1.55
C VAL A 12 -5.21 -4.53 0.27
N LYS A 13 -4.70 -3.30 0.33
CA LYS A 13 -4.67 -2.40 -0.84
C LYS A 13 -3.25 -1.94 -1.11
N PRO A 14 -2.72 -2.11 -2.34
CA PRO A 14 -1.51 -1.40 -2.72
C PRO A 14 -1.82 0.10 -2.72
N SER A 15 -0.84 0.88 -2.26
CA SER A 15 -0.83 2.32 -2.43
C SER A 15 -0.58 2.64 -3.91
N GLY A 16 -0.99 3.82 -4.36
CA GLY A 16 -0.86 4.22 -5.77
C GLY A 16 0.57 4.25 -6.32
N ASP A 17 1.58 4.10 -5.47
CA ASP A 17 2.99 3.96 -5.86
C ASP A 17 3.45 2.51 -6.04
N GLY A 18 2.57 1.52 -5.84
CA GLY A 18 2.84 0.09 -5.97
C GLY A 18 3.87 -0.48 -5.00
N MET A 19 4.40 0.36 -4.09
CA MET A 19 5.49 0.02 -3.19
C MET A 19 5.04 0.00 -1.73
N ARG A 20 3.96 0.71 -1.41
CA ARG A 20 3.36 0.69 -0.08
C ARG A 20 2.05 -0.06 -0.09
N TYR A 21 1.65 -0.55 1.08
CA TYR A 21 0.39 -1.25 1.25
C TYR A 21 -0.35 -0.66 2.45
N ALA A 22 -1.67 -0.60 2.31
CA ALA A 22 -2.60 -0.27 3.37
C ALA A 22 -3.37 -1.54 3.74
N LEU A 23 -3.39 -1.86 5.03
CA LEU A 23 -4.10 -3.00 5.59
C LEU A 23 -5.25 -2.47 6.44
N MET A 24 -6.44 -3.03 6.26
CA MET A 24 -7.57 -2.82 7.16
C MET A 24 -7.76 -4.08 8.01
N SER A 25 -7.91 -3.90 9.31
CA SER A 25 -8.21 -4.99 10.26
C SER A 25 -9.70 -5.10 10.58
N SER A 26 -10.09 -6.25 11.13
CA SER A 26 -11.47 -6.58 11.51
C SER A 26 -12.07 -5.66 12.59
N ASP A 27 -11.24 -4.95 13.34
CA ASP A 27 -11.64 -3.91 14.30
C ASP A 27 -11.81 -2.52 13.66
N GLY A 28 -11.65 -2.40 12.33
CA GLY A 28 -11.82 -1.17 11.57
C GLY A 28 -10.60 -0.25 11.56
N GLU A 29 -9.45 -0.69 12.07
CA GLU A 29 -8.22 0.10 12.07
C GLU A 29 -7.44 -0.04 10.76
N TRP A 30 -6.73 1.02 10.38
CA TRP A 30 -5.88 1.06 9.18
C TRP A 30 -4.40 1.10 9.55
N TYR A 31 -3.59 0.30 8.85
CA TYR A 31 -2.13 0.24 8.99
C TYR A 31 -1.46 0.45 7.64
N SER A 32 -0.33 1.16 7.62
CA SER A 32 0.44 1.41 6.40
C SER A 32 1.91 1.00 6.54
N THR A 33 2.54 0.56 5.46
CA THR A 33 3.98 0.29 5.46
C THR A 33 4.82 1.57 5.48
N PHE A 34 5.98 1.49 6.13
CA PHE A 34 6.96 2.59 6.16
C PHE A 34 7.88 2.60 4.92
N ASP A 35 8.20 1.43 4.36
CA ASP A 35 9.17 1.25 3.28
C ASP A 35 8.73 0.10 2.34
N SER A 36 9.17 0.16 1.08
CA SER A 36 8.91 -0.84 0.04
C SER A 36 9.48 -2.22 0.37
N LYS A 37 10.51 -2.27 1.22
CA LYS A 37 11.09 -3.51 1.73
C LYS A 37 10.13 -4.33 2.61
N VAL A 38 9.11 -3.69 3.19
CA VAL A 38 8.08 -4.40 3.96
C VAL A 38 6.99 -4.96 3.04
N GLY A 39 6.91 -4.47 1.79
CA GLY A 39 5.92 -4.91 0.80
C GLY A 39 6.00 -6.41 0.47
N SER A 40 7.20 -6.99 0.43
CA SER A 40 7.37 -8.44 0.17
C SER A 40 6.76 -9.34 1.24
N TYR A 41 6.61 -8.85 2.48
CA TYR A 41 5.96 -9.61 3.55
C TYR A 41 4.42 -9.53 3.48
N ILE A 42 3.88 -8.64 2.64
CA ILE A 42 2.44 -8.43 2.47
C ILE A 42 1.93 -9.23 1.28
N GLU A 43 2.78 -9.57 0.32
CA GLU A 43 2.41 -10.46 -0.79
C GLU A 43 1.92 -11.83 -0.30
N SER A 44 2.35 -12.26 0.89
CA SER A 44 1.87 -13.50 1.53
C SER A 44 0.65 -13.31 2.45
N VAL A 45 0.17 -12.07 2.66
CA VAL A 45 -0.96 -11.77 3.55
C VAL A 45 -2.21 -11.52 2.71
N SER A 46 -3.24 -12.32 2.95
CA SER A 46 -4.53 -12.27 2.26
C SER A 46 -5.64 -11.75 3.17
N GLU A 47 -6.76 -11.36 2.55
CA GLU A 47 -7.99 -11.07 3.29
C GLU A 47 -8.48 -12.34 4.00
N GLY A 48 -8.78 -12.25 5.29
CA GLY A 48 -9.16 -13.36 6.16
C GLY A 48 -8.03 -13.86 7.07
N ASP A 49 -6.78 -13.53 6.77
CA ASP A 49 -5.64 -13.98 7.56
C ASP A 49 -5.56 -13.29 8.91
N THR A 50 -5.20 -14.05 9.95
CA THR A 50 -4.86 -13.48 11.25
C THR A 50 -3.38 -13.20 11.30
N VAL A 51 -3.03 -11.99 11.72
CA VAL A 51 -1.66 -11.52 11.78
C VAL A 51 -1.33 -10.88 13.12
N GLU A 52 -0.07 -10.95 13.50
CA GLU A 52 0.51 -10.10 14.53
C GLU A 52 1.24 -8.94 13.85
N ILE A 53 0.77 -7.71 14.11
CA ILE A 53 1.30 -6.48 13.52
C ILE A 53 2.05 -5.66 14.58
N GLU A 54 3.32 -5.35 14.29
CA GLU A 54 4.13 -4.42 15.08
C GLU A 54 4.11 -3.04 14.43
N TYR A 55 3.58 -2.03 15.11
CA TYR A 55 3.44 -0.68 14.57
C TYR A 55 3.82 0.45 15.52
N VAL A 56 4.08 1.61 14.92
CA VAL A 56 4.30 2.88 15.59
C VAL A 56 3.20 3.85 15.16
N GLN A 57 2.52 4.42 16.14
CA GLN A 57 1.55 5.49 15.90
C GLN A 57 2.25 6.84 15.97
N ASN A 58 2.08 7.67 14.94
CA ASN A 58 2.60 9.04 14.95
C ASN A 58 1.62 10.01 15.64
N ALA A 59 2.06 11.25 15.88
CA ALA A 59 1.24 12.28 16.53
C ALA A 59 -0.04 12.65 15.77
N LYS A 60 -0.12 12.31 14.47
CA LYS A 60 -1.30 12.52 13.63
C LYS A 60 -2.25 11.30 13.62
N GLY A 61 -1.95 10.28 14.42
CA GLY A 61 -2.78 9.08 14.56
C GLY A 61 -2.51 7.97 13.55
N PHE A 62 -1.63 8.18 12.56
CA PHE A 62 -1.31 7.14 11.55
C PHE A 62 -0.50 6.01 12.16
N LYS A 63 -0.89 4.77 11.86
CA LYS A 63 -0.25 3.55 12.34
C LYS A 63 0.64 2.98 11.24
N ASN A 64 1.94 3.15 11.40
CA ASN A 64 2.92 2.61 10.46
C ASN A 64 3.51 1.34 11.03
N PHE A 65 3.35 0.21 10.33
CA PHE A 65 3.91 -1.05 10.77
C PHE A 65 5.29 -1.30 10.19
N SER A 66 6.14 -1.93 11.00
CA SER A 66 7.51 -2.31 10.65
C SER A 66 7.66 -3.81 10.44
N SER A 67 6.73 -4.61 10.96
CA SER A 67 6.71 -6.06 10.82
C SER A 67 5.27 -6.56 10.87
N ILE A 68 5.01 -7.62 10.10
CA ILE A 68 3.77 -8.39 10.10
C ILE A 68 4.14 -9.87 10.09
N LYS A 69 3.46 -10.67 10.90
CA LYS A 69 3.64 -12.12 10.93
C LYS A 69 2.28 -12.78 10.81
N LEU A 70 2.15 -13.73 9.88
CA LEU A 70 1.01 -14.63 9.86
C LEU A 70 0.99 -15.42 11.16
N VAL A 71 -0.19 -15.49 11.78
CA VAL A 71 -0.44 -16.31 12.94
C VAL A 71 -1.50 -17.30 12.50
N ASP A 72 -1.14 -18.57 12.46
CA ASP A 72 -2.11 -19.62 12.14
C ASP A 72 -3.31 -19.48 13.08
N ASN A 73 -4.49 -19.34 12.49
CA ASN A 73 -5.74 -19.51 13.24
C ASN A 73 -5.77 -20.99 13.60
N ASP A 74 -5.39 -21.33 14.82
CA ASP A 74 -5.46 -22.69 15.34
C ASP A 74 -6.83 -23.32 15.06
N ASN A 75 -6.88 -24.10 13.99
CA ASN A 75 -7.73 -25.26 13.83
C ASN A 75 -6.76 -26.39 13.44
N GLU A 76 -6.27 -27.07 14.47
CA GLU A 76 -5.39 -28.26 14.47
C GLU A 76 -3.96 -28.10 13.90
N ILE A 77 -2.98 -28.21 14.80
CA ILE A 77 -1.63 -28.64 14.46
C ILE A 77 -1.72 -30.09 13.99
N GLN A 78 -1.72 -30.32 12.68
CA GLN A 78 -1.13 -31.55 12.15
C GLN A 78 0.34 -31.26 11.88
N GLU A 79 1.21 -31.93 12.64
CA GLU A 79 2.63 -32.03 12.28
C GLU A 79 2.69 -32.73 10.90
N GLU A 80 2.81 -31.96 9.82
CA GLU A 80 3.33 -32.52 8.58
C GLU A 80 4.76 -32.97 8.84
N PRO A 81 5.16 -34.19 8.40
CA PRO A 81 6.56 -34.57 8.42
C PRO A 81 7.37 -33.55 7.61
N PRO A 82 8.62 -33.27 8.00
CA PRO A 82 9.45 -32.32 7.27
C PRO A 82 9.45 -32.72 5.79
N PRO A 83 9.25 -31.77 4.85
CA PRO A 83 9.32 -32.07 3.44
C PRO A 83 10.68 -32.71 3.17
N GLU A 84 10.69 -33.86 2.49
CA GLU A 84 11.93 -34.43 1.96
C GLU A 84 12.68 -33.30 1.23
N GLU A 85 13.97 -33.12 1.52
CA GLU A 85 14.78 -32.12 0.85
C GLU A 85 14.57 -32.30 -0.66
N PRO A 86 14.00 -31.32 -1.38
CA PRO A 86 13.85 -31.44 -2.81
C PRO A 86 15.25 -31.68 -3.38
N PRO A 87 15.42 -32.62 -4.33
CA PRO A 87 16.72 -32.88 -4.93
C PRO A 87 17.27 -31.54 -5.37
N ARG A 88 18.48 -31.20 -4.90
CA ARG A 88 19.12 -29.92 -5.21
C ARG A 88 19.22 -29.80 -6.73
N GLU A 89 18.28 -29.11 -7.35
CA GLU A 89 18.43 -28.62 -8.71
C GLU A 89 19.61 -27.65 -8.67
N GLU A 90 20.64 -27.99 -9.44
CA GLU A 90 21.73 -27.08 -9.76
C GLU A 90 21.10 -25.81 -10.31
N ARG A 91 21.06 -24.76 -9.48
CA ARG A 91 20.56 -23.44 -9.90
C ARG A 91 21.42 -22.96 -11.05
N GLU A 92 20.89 -23.01 -12.26
CA GLU A 92 21.41 -22.23 -13.38
C GLU A 92 21.47 -20.76 -12.96
N GLU A 93 22.67 -20.21 -13.02
CA GLU A 93 22.97 -18.82 -12.71
C GLU A 93 22.22 -17.91 -13.70
N LYS A 94 21.04 -17.39 -13.31
CA LYS A 94 20.36 -16.37 -14.12
C LYS A 94 21.27 -15.13 -14.21
N PRO A 95 21.52 -14.58 -15.41
CA PRO A 95 22.39 -13.42 -15.56
C PRO A 95 21.81 -12.20 -14.83
N PRO A 96 22.65 -11.29 -14.32
CA PRO A 96 22.22 -10.16 -13.52
C PRO A 96 21.28 -9.25 -14.32
N VAL A 97 20.07 -9.05 -13.79
CA VAL A 97 19.08 -8.13 -14.34
C VAL A 97 19.64 -6.71 -14.27
N LYS A 98 19.79 -6.06 -15.43
CA LYS A 98 20.24 -4.66 -15.54
C LYS A 98 19.28 -3.73 -14.80
N GLN A 99 19.78 -3.08 -13.75
CA GLN A 99 19.08 -1.97 -13.08
C GLN A 99 18.88 -0.80 -14.06
N ARG A 100 17.64 -0.42 -14.35
CA ARG A 100 17.35 0.83 -15.08
C ARG A 100 17.47 2.00 -14.08
N ARG A 101 18.36 2.94 -14.35
CA ARG A 101 18.50 4.20 -13.57
C ARG A 101 17.50 5.24 -14.06
N GLY A 102 16.94 6.00 -13.12
CA GLY A 102 16.31 7.31 -13.33
C GLY A 102 14.79 7.26 -13.44
N ILE A 103 14.09 7.83 -12.46
CA ILE A 103 12.72 8.33 -12.63
C ILE A 103 12.81 9.41 -13.70
N ASP A 104 12.05 9.26 -14.78
CA ASP A 104 12.13 10.16 -15.94
C ASP A 104 11.62 11.55 -15.52
N ARG A 105 12.14 12.63 -16.14
CA ARG A 105 11.74 14.00 -15.78
C ARG A 105 10.23 14.23 -15.93
N MET A 106 9.59 13.46 -16.81
CA MET A 106 8.15 13.49 -17.07
C MET A 106 7.30 13.07 -15.86
N ASP A 107 7.82 12.16 -15.01
CA ASP A 107 7.09 11.66 -13.83
C ASP A 107 6.92 12.75 -12.75
N LYS A 108 7.85 13.72 -12.67
CA LYS A 108 7.82 14.78 -11.65
C LYS A 108 6.74 15.83 -11.91
N ASN A 109 6.49 16.16 -13.17
CA ASN A 109 5.46 17.13 -13.54
C ASN A 109 4.07 16.53 -13.30
N CYS A 110 3.87 15.27 -13.69
CA CYS A 110 2.63 14.53 -13.44
C CYS A 110 2.31 14.43 -11.93
N ILE A 111 3.30 14.08 -11.09
CA ILE A 111 3.13 14.01 -9.63
C ILE A 111 2.80 15.40 -9.05
N SER A 112 3.47 16.46 -9.51
CA SER A 112 3.24 17.82 -9.01
C SER A 112 1.85 18.35 -9.38
N ALA A 113 1.40 18.08 -10.61
CA ALA A 113 0.06 18.43 -11.08
C ALA A 113 -1.04 17.69 -10.28
N MET A 114 -0.87 16.38 -10.04
CA MET A 114 -1.80 15.61 -9.23
C MET A 114 -1.87 16.08 -7.77
N GLN A 115 -0.74 16.47 -7.17
CA GLN A 115 -0.72 17.03 -5.82
C GLN A 115 -1.41 18.40 -5.74
N GLY A 116 -1.24 19.26 -6.74
CA GLY A 116 -1.95 20.54 -6.82
C GLY A 116 -3.47 20.36 -6.92
N ALA A 117 -3.91 19.41 -7.76
CA ALA A 117 -5.32 19.07 -7.92
C ALA A 117 -5.95 18.50 -6.63
N LEU A 118 -5.23 17.62 -5.92
CA LEU A 118 -5.66 17.07 -4.63
C LEU A 118 -5.86 18.16 -3.57
N LYS A 119 -4.93 19.12 -3.49
CA LYS A 119 -5.00 20.23 -2.53
C LYS A 119 -6.19 21.17 -2.82
N LEU A 120 -6.54 21.36 -4.09
CA LEU A 120 -7.73 22.12 -4.48
C LEU A 120 -9.03 21.42 -4.07
N MET A 121 -9.08 20.08 -4.12
CA MET A 121 -10.24 19.30 -3.67
C MET A 121 -10.41 19.28 -2.15
N GLU A 122 -9.32 19.41 -1.39
CA GLU A 122 -9.33 19.42 0.08
C GLU A 122 -10.11 20.61 0.68
N HIS A 123 -10.26 21.69 -0.10
CA HIS A 123 -11.01 22.88 0.27
C HIS A 123 -12.44 22.93 -0.30
N LEU A 124 -12.88 21.90 -1.01
CA LEU A 124 -14.24 21.81 -1.54
C LEU A 124 -15.16 21.11 -0.53
N ASP A 125 -16.19 21.84 -0.09
CA ASP A 125 -17.25 21.28 0.74
C ASP A 125 -18.33 20.64 -0.15
N PHE A 126 -18.14 19.37 -0.50
CA PHE A 126 -19.07 18.60 -1.33
C PHE A 126 -20.48 18.50 -0.74
N SER A 127 -20.65 18.72 0.58
CA SER A 127 -21.96 18.71 1.23
C SER A 127 -22.84 19.91 0.85
N LYS A 128 -22.24 20.95 0.25
CA LYS A 128 -22.92 22.18 -0.17
C LYS A 128 -23.01 22.35 -1.69
N MET A 129 -22.68 21.29 -2.45
CA MET A 129 -22.66 21.33 -3.92
C MET A 129 -23.65 20.32 -4.50
N ASN A 130 -24.32 20.71 -5.59
CA ASN A 130 -25.11 19.78 -6.39
C ASN A 130 -24.22 19.07 -7.41
N GLU A 131 -24.74 17.99 -8.00
CA GLU A 131 -24.00 17.13 -8.92
C GLU A 131 -23.41 17.90 -10.12
N GLU A 132 -24.17 18.82 -10.73
CA GLU A 132 -23.67 19.67 -11.82
C GLU A 132 -22.44 20.50 -11.43
N LYS A 133 -22.46 21.14 -10.25
CA LYS A 133 -21.32 21.93 -9.76
C LYS A 133 -20.12 21.05 -9.42
N ILE A 134 -20.33 19.83 -8.93
CA ILE A 134 -19.26 18.87 -8.68
C ILE A 134 -18.59 18.50 -10.00
N VAL A 135 -19.38 18.15 -11.01
CA VAL A 135 -18.88 17.81 -12.36
C VAL A 135 -18.14 18.98 -13.00
N GLU A 136 -18.64 20.20 -12.86
CA GLU A 136 -17.98 21.41 -13.38
C GLU A 136 -16.61 21.65 -12.72
N LYS A 137 -16.52 21.48 -11.39
CA LYS A 137 -15.25 21.58 -10.66
C LYS A 137 -14.25 20.49 -11.05
N PHE A 138 -14.73 19.25 -11.26
CA PHE A 138 -13.88 18.16 -11.74
C PHE A 138 -13.35 18.43 -13.17
N LYS A 139 -14.19 18.94 -14.07
CA LYS A 139 -13.77 19.33 -15.43
C LYS A 139 -12.70 20.43 -15.40
N ALA A 140 -12.87 21.43 -14.52
CA ALA A 140 -11.87 22.49 -14.35
C ALA A 140 -10.53 21.96 -13.83
N LEU A 141 -10.57 21.05 -12.85
CA LEU A 141 -9.37 20.38 -12.32
C LEU A 141 -8.68 19.51 -13.38
N TRP A 142 -9.45 18.74 -14.14
CA TRP A 142 -8.92 17.90 -15.21
C TRP A 142 -8.20 18.71 -16.29
N LYS A 143 -8.76 19.86 -16.67
CA LYS A 143 -8.14 20.77 -17.64
C LYS A 143 -6.77 21.29 -17.18
N ILE A 144 -6.62 21.63 -15.91
CA ILE A 144 -5.34 22.07 -15.33
C ILE A 144 -4.29 20.93 -15.39
N ILE A 145 -4.70 19.70 -15.10
CA ILE A 145 -3.82 18.53 -15.19
C ILE A 145 -3.40 18.26 -16.64
N GLU A 146 -4.33 18.35 -17.60
CA GLU A 146 -4.03 18.19 -19.03
C GLU A 146 -3.04 19.24 -19.53
N GLU A 147 -3.19 20.50 -19.11
CA GLU A 147 -2.28 21.60 -19.48
C GLU A 147 -0.86 21.40 -18.89
N GLU A 148 -0.75 20.90 -17.65
CA GLU A 148 0.54 20.62 -16.98
C GLU A 148 1.27 19.37 -17.50
N ILE A 149 0.53 18.34 -17.94
CA ILE A 149 1.12 17.11 -18.49
C ILE A 149 1.53 17.28 -19.96
N SER A 150 0.81 18.12 -20.72
CA SER A 150 1.07 18.34 -22.15
C SER A 150 2.16 19.41 -22.42
N GLY A 151 2.61 20.11 -21.38
CA GLY A 151 3.59 21.20 -21.44
C GLY A 151 5.05 20.77 -21.37
#